data_AF-F7KY52-F1
#
_entry.id   AF-F7KY52-F1
#
_cell.length_a   1.000
_cell.length_b   1.000
_cell.length_c   1.000
_cell.angle_alpha   90.00
_cell.angle_beta   90.00
_cell.angle_gamma   90.00
#
_symmetry.space_group_name_H-M   'P 1'
#
loop_
_entity.id
_entity.type
_entity.pdbx_description
1 polymer ?
#
loop_
_entity_poly.entity_id
_entity_poly.type
_entity_poly.pdbx_seq_one_letter_code
_entity_poly.pdbx_strand_id
1 'polypeptide(L)'
;MKRYSFIFLIILSIFLSSCSAINEFFAESEVRDAKKISYYAPVVYQRPYEETGNTALVQTFENGKQNGPFEVHYLDGKLQIKGNYKDDKKDGIWEYYREDGTLEGKVTYKNDEANGKYEAYFENGKTLYSDGTYINGKKNGIEKEYYMSGKVQSVTTYKNDVRVGETTMYYPSGKVYMKRNYIDNKLNEAIIYYYENGKVLLKGHLNTNTPYGDWEFYDKNGKLVTKGEFYKISETFLPTFNKSAKKTLKNN
;
A
#
# COMPACT_ATOMS: atom_id res chain seq x y z
N MET A 1 1.32 -0.40 -17.40
CA MET A 1 1.50 0.04 -15.99
C MET A 1 0.79 -0.97 -15.11
N LYS A 2 1.54 -1.88 -14.50
CA LYS A 2 0.98 -2.87 -13.59
C LYS A 2 0.43 -2.14 -12.37
N ARG A 3 -0.89 -2.15 -12.19
CA ARG A 3 -1.53 -1.75 -10.93
C ARG A 3 -1.24 -2.86 -9.95
N TYR A 4 -0.26 -2.68 -9.08
CA TYR A 4 -0.10 -3.54 -7.92
C TYR A 4 -1.24 -3.20 -6.95
N SER A 5 -2.34 -3.92 -7.10
CA SER A 5 -3.43 -3.96 -6.12
C SER A 5 -2.89 -4.73 -4.93
N PHE A 6 -2.70 -4.06 -3.80
CA PHE A 6 -2.11 -4.61 -2.57
C PHE A 6 -3.04 -5.58 -1.83
N ILE A 7 -4.03 -6.18 -2.50
CA ILE A 7 -5.07 -7.06 -1.93
C ILE A 7 -5.49 -8.08 -3.01
N PHE A 8 -5.53 -9.37 -2.63
CA PHE A 8 -5.81 -10.62 -3.38
C PHE A 8 -4.59 -11.17 -4.16
N LEU A 9 -4.08 -12.40 -4.00
CA LEU A 9 -4.68 -13.69 -3.62
C LEU A 9 -3.62 -14.62 -2.98
N ILE A 10 -4.00 -15.21 -1.84
CA ILE A 10 -3.77 -16.62 -1.55
C ILE A 10 -4.38 -17.41 -2.71
N ILE A 11 -3.64 -18.31 -3.37
CA ILE A 11 -4.10 -19.64 -3.79
C ILE A 11 -2.89 -20.49 -4.22
N LEU A 12 -2.67 -21.50 -3.39
CA LEU A 12 -2.21 -22.86 -3.64
C LEU A 12 -2.16 -23.30 -5.12
N SER A 13 -1.00 -23.78 -5.58
CA SER A 13 -0.91 -24.72 -6.70
C SER A 13 -0.19 -25.98 -6.27
N ILE A 14 -1.00 -27.03 -6.10
CA ILE A 14 -0.64 -28.41 -5.81
C ILE A 14 0.10 -29.01 -7.00
N PHE A 15 1.28 -29.58 -6.77
CA PHE A 15 1.73 -30.85 -7.36
C PHE A 15 2.82 -31.45 -6.44
N LEU A 16 2.39 -32.27 -5.47
CA LEU A 16 3.11 -33.35 -4.73
C LEU A 16 2.25 -33.79 -3.52
N SER A 17 0.98 -34.15 -3.75
CA SER A 17 -0.03 -34.24 -2.67
C SER A 17 0.18 -35.30 -1.58
N SER A 18 1.07 -36.28 -1.73
CA SER A 18 1.36 -37.22 -0.64
C SER A 18 2.51 -36.75 0.26
N CYS A 19 3.59 -36.22 -0.31
CA CYS A 19 4.72 -35.70 0.47
C CYS A 19 4.37 -34.38 1.15
N SER A 20 3.67 -33.47 0.46
CA SER A 20 3.31 -32.17 1.02
C SER A 20 2.36 -32.28 2.22
N ALA A 21 1.38 -33.19 2.17
CA ALA A 21 0.41 -33.38 3.24
C ALA A 21 1.02 -34.08 4.47
N ILE A 22 1.93 -35.03 4.26
CA ILE A 22 2.66 -35.70 5.34
C ILE A 22 3.59 -34.70 6.04
N ASN A 23 4.29 -33.87 5.27
CA ASN A 23 5.19 -32.85 5.82
C ASN A 23 4.42 -31.73 6.54
N GLU A 24 3.24 -31.36 6.03
CA GLU A 24 2.33 -30.45 6.73
C GLU A 24 1.83 -31.05 8.04
N PHE A 25 1.44 -32.33 8.06
CA PHE A 25 1.04 -33.04 9.27
C PHE A 25 2.18 -33.15 10.30
N PHE A 26 3.40 -33.47 9.88
CA PHE A 26 4.55 -33.51 10.79
C PHE A 26 4.86 -32.12 11.34
N ALA A 27 4.83 -31.08 10.52
CA ALA A 27 5.02 -29.71 10.98
C ALA A 27 3.93 -29.30 12.01
N GLU A 28 2.67 -29.68 11.81
CA GLU A 28 1.62 -29.46 12.81
C GLU A 28 1.86 -30.23 14.11
N SER A 29 2.41 -31.44 14.03
CA SER A 29 2.74 -32.25 15.21
C SER A 29 3.88 -31.63 16.03
N GLU A 30 4.94 -31.15 15.38
CA GLU A 30 6.07 -30.49 16.03
C GLU A 30 5.66 -29.17 16.68
N VAL A 31 4.84 -28.37 16.00
CA VAL A 31 4.28 -27.13 16.57
C VAL A 31 3.43 -27.43 17.80
N ARG A 32 2.63 -28.50 17.77
CA ARG A 32 1.82 -28.92 18.92
C ARG A 32 2.69 -29.30 20.12
N ASP A 33 3.80 -29.99 19.89
CA ASP A 33 4.71 -30.37 20.96
C ASP A 33 5.49 -29.15 21.48
N ALA A 34 5.92 -28.24 20.62
CA ALA A 34 6.49 -26.95 21.03
C ALA A 34 5.53 -26.16 21.92
N LYS A 35 4.24 -26.09 21.57
CA LYS A 35 3.21 -25.48 22.42
C LYS A 35 3.08 -26.17 23.78
N LYS A 36 3.04 -27.52 23.83
CA LYS A 36 2.98 -28.25 25.11
C LYS A 36 4.19 -27.99 26.00
N ILE A 37 5.40 -28.00 25.43
CA ILE A 37 6.64 -27.72 26.17
C ILE A 37 6.64 -26.27 26.67
N SER A 38 6.05 -25.34 25.90
CA SER A 38 6.03 -23.92 26.25
C SER A 38 5.29 -23.55 27.54
N TYR A 39 4.49 -24.46 28.12
CA TYR A 39 3.90 -24.29 29.46
C TYR A 39 4.93 -24.32 30.59
N TYR A 40 6.13 -24.86 30.34
CA TYR A 40 7.19 -24.98 31.35
C TYR A 40 8.29 -23.93 31.17
N ALA A 41 8.62 -23.55 29.94
CA ALA A 41 9.58 -22.50 29.60
C ALA A 41 9.35 -22.00 28.16
N PRO A 42 9.70 -20.75 27.80
CA PRO A 42 9.58 -20.27 26.42
C PRO A 42 10.31 -21.16 25.42
N VAL A 43 9.68 -21.43 24.28
CA VAL A 43 10.21 -22.31 23.21
C VAL A 43 10.34 -21.51 21.92
N VAL A 44 11.51 -21.55 21.29
CA VAL A 44 11.72 -21.08 19.92
C VAL A 44 11.70 -22.29 18.99
N TYR A 45 10.64 -22.42 18.20
CA TYR A 45 10.51 -23.43 17.17
C TYR A 45 11.05 -22.90 15.85
N GLN A 46 11.89 -23.70 15.18
CA GLN A 46 12.47 -23.38 13.87
C GLN A 46 12.18 -24.52 12.91
N ARG A 47 11.57 -24.22 11.76
CA ARG A 47 11.32 -25.18 10.69
C ARG A 47 12.18 -24.85 9.48
N PRO A 48 13.08 -25.73 9.03
CA PRO A 48 13.83 -25.54 7.78
C PRO A 48 12.99 -25.90 6.54
N TYR A 49 13.45 -25.44 5.37
CA TYR A 49 13.06 -25.99 4.07
C TYR A 49 13.70 -27.35 3.87
N GLU A 50 12.96 -28.30 3.31
CA GLU A 50 13.47 -29.64 3.04
C GLU A 50 14.52 -29.64 1.94
N GLU A 51 14.36 -28.78 0.93
CA GLU A 51 15.21 -28.76 -0.25
C GLU A 51 16.59 -28.14 0.03
N THR A 52 16.65 -27.15 0.93
CA THR A 52 17.87 -26.37 1.17
C THR A 52 18.41 -26.48 2.59
N GLY A 53 17.58 -26.91 3.55
CA GLY A 53 17.93 -26.87 4.98
C GLY A 53 17.93 -25.46 5.60
N ASN A 54 17.72 -24.40 4.79
CA ASN A 54 17.61 -23.04 5.31
C ASN A 54 16.36 -22.91 6.17
N THR A 55 16.41 -22.11 7.24
CA THR A 55 15.23 -21.82 8.06
C THR A 55 14.12 -21.22 7.20
N ALA A 56 12.94 -21.84 7.20
CA ALA A 56 11.73 -21.33 6.54
C ALA A 56 10.87 -20.50 7.50
N LEU A 57 10.81 -20.91 8.77
CA LEU A 57 9.91 -20.35 9.77
C LEU A 57 10.55 -20.36 11.15
N VAL A 58 10.38 -19.28 11.90
CA VAL A 58 10.70 -19.16 13.33
C VAL A 58 9.44 -18.72 14.07
N GLN A 59 9.08 -19.44 15.13
CA GLN A 59 7.97 -19.09 16.02
C GLN A 59 8.41 -19.19 17.47
N THR A 60 7.99 -18.23 18.29
CA THR A 60 8.19 -18.29 19.74
C THR A 60 6.87 -18.64 20.42
N PHE A 61 6.91 -19.62 21.33
CA PHE A 61 5.78 -20.04 22.13
C PHE A 61 6.08 -19.85 23.62
N GLU A 62 5.08 -19.40 24.36
CA GLU A 62 5.10 -19.27 25.82
C GLU A 62 3.70 -19.57 26.35
N ASN A 63 3.61 -20.38 27.41
CA ASN A 63 2.35 -20.76 28.06
C ASN A 63 1.31 -21.34 27.08
N GLY A 64 1.76 -22.15 26.12
CA GLY A 64 0.90 -22.83 25.15
C GLY A 64 0.47 -21.97 23.96
N LYS A 65 0.85 -20.69 23.93
CA LYS A 65 0.46 -19.73 22.90
C LYS A 65 1.68 -19.19 22.17
N GLN A 66 1.47 -18.72 20.94
CA GLN A 66 2.50 -17.98 20.23
C GLN A 66 2.68 -16.61 20.90
N ASN A 67 3.89 -16.35 21.37
CA ASN A 67 4.24 -15.14 22.10
C ASN A 67 5.72 -14.81 21.87
N GLY A 68 6.00 -13.60 21.38
CA GLY A 68 7.34 -13.16 21.00
C GLY A 68 7.61 -13.20 19.49
N PRO A 69 8.89 -13.24 19.10
CA PRO A 69 9.32 -13.11 17.71
C PRO A 69 8.74 -14.17 16.78
N PHE A 70 8.44 -13.73 15.56
CA PHE A 70 8.00 -14.54 14.44
C PHE A 70 8.70 -14.10 13.16
N GLU A 71 9.24 -15.06 12.42
CA GLU A 71 9.93 -14.80 11.17
C GLU A 71 9.57 -15.85 10.11
N VAL A 72 9.39 -15.41 8.88
CA VAL A 72 9.30 -16.26 7.68
C VAL A 72 10.42 -15.85 6.75
N HIS A 73 11.07 -16.82 6.13
CA HIS A 73 12.18 -16.60 5.21
C HIS A 73 11.87 -17.22 3.86
N TYR A 74 12.47 -16.68 2.80
CA TYR A 74 12.49 -17.26 1.47
C TYR A 74 13.39 -18.50 1.40
N LEU A 75 13.27 -19.28 0.32
CA LEU A 75 14.04 -20.51 0.10
C LEU A 75 15.56 -20.29 0.16
N ASP A 76 16.02 -19.10 -0.26
CA ASP A 76 17.43 -18.68 -0.22
C ASP A 76 17.89 -18.18 1.17
N GLY A 77 17.01 -18.22 2.17
CA GLY A 77 17.28 -17.82 3.55
C GLY A 77 17.08 -16.33 3.84
N LYS A 78 16.70 -15.50 2.86
CA LYS A 78 16.41 -14.08 3.13
C LYS A 78 15.10 -13.92 3.88
N LEU A 79 15.02 -12.89 4.72
CA LEU A 79 13.82 -12.57 5.47
C LEU A 79 12.67 -12.20 4.51
N GLN A 80 11.47 -12.73 4.75
CA GLN A 80 10.23 -12.43 4.03
C GLN A 80 9.26 -11.66 4.93
N ILE A 81 9.08 -12.12 6.17
CA ILE A 81 8.17 -11.52 7.14
C ILE A 81 8.85 -11.53 8.49
N LYS A 82 8.71 -10.43 9.23
CA LYS A 82 9.13 -10.36 10.63
C LYS A 82 8.12 -9.61 11.46
N GLY A 83 7.85 -10.09 12.66
CA GLY A 83 6.98 -9.40 13.60
C GLY A 83 7.00 -10.07 14.96
N ASN A 84 6.02 -9.69 15.78
CA ASN A 84 5.81 -10.30 17.08
C ASN A 84 4.36 -10.75 17.22
N TYR A 85 4.20 -11.85 17.95
CA TYR A 85 2.93 -12.28 18.48
C TYR A 85 2.84 -11.97 19.97
N LYS A 86 1.62 -11.74 20.43
CA LYS A 86 1.24 -11.71 21.83
C LYS A 86 -0.06 -12.49 21.98
N ASP A 87 -0.04 -13.54 22.78
CA ASP A 87 -1.22 -14.39 23.02
C ASP A 87 -1.89 -14.89 21.72
N ASP A 88 -1.10 -15.47 20.81
CA ASP A 88 -1.52 -15.94 19.47
C ASP A 88 -1.98 -14.85 18.49
N LYS A 89 -1.85 -13.57 18.85
CA LYS A 89 -2.23 -12.44 17.98
C LYS A 89 -1.04 -11.58 17.57
N LYS A 90 -1.03 -11.08 16.33
CA LYS A 90 -0.05 -10.09 15.88
C LYS A 90 -0.09 -8.85 16.77
N ASP A 91 1.06 -8.42 17.25
CA ASP A 91 1.21 -7.21 18.07
C ASP A 91 2.50 -6.47 17.72
N GLY A 92 2.43 -5.15 17.61
CA GLY A 92 3.57 -4.30 17.27
C GLY A 92 3.81 -4.21 15.75
N ILE A 93 5.05 -3.86 15.38
CA ILE A 93 5.42 -3.62 13.99
C ILE A 93 5.69 -4.95 13.28
N TRP A 94 5.06 -5.12 12.12
CA TRP A 94 5.29 -6.20 11.20
C TRP A 94 5.97 -5.67 9.94
N GLU A 95 7.09 -6.26 9.58
CA GLU A 95 7.92 -5.91 8.43
C GLU A 95 7.80 -6.98 7.36
N TYR A 96 7.71 -6.54 6.11
CA TYR A 96 7.54 -7.38 4.93
C TYR A 96 8.64 -7.06 3.93
N TYR A 97 9.24 -8.08 3.35
CA TYR A 97 10.39 -7.99 2.47
C TYR A 97 10.10 -8.72 1.17
N ARG A 98 10.75 -8.27 0.09
CA ARG A 98 10.71 -8.92 -1.23
C ARG A 98 11.78 -10.01 -1.32
N GLU A 99 11.70 -10.84 -2.36
CA GLU A 99 12.66 -11.92 -2.64
C GLU A 99 14.12 -11.44 -2.79
N ASP A 100 14.33 -10.19 -3.21
CA ASP A 100 15.65 -9.58 -3.29
C ASP A 100 16.19 -9.11 -1.92
N GLY A 101 15.39 -9.23 -0.85
CA GLY A 101 15.69 -8.79 0.51
C GLY A 101 15.38 -7.32 0.78
N THR A 102 14.83 -6.58 -0.19
CA THR A 102 14.45 -5.18 0.02
C THR A 102 13.18 -5.08 0.85
N LEU A 103 13.13 -4.09 1.74
CA LEU A 103 11.94 -3.82 2.56
C LEU A 103 10.79 -3.38 1.65
N GLU A 104 9.67 -4.09 1.73
CA GLU A 104 8.44 -3.79 0.99
C GLU A 104 7.51 -2.88 1.78
N GLY A 105 7.36 -3.15 3.07
CA GLY A 105 6.47 -2.37 3.92
C GLY A 105 6.54 -2.71 5.39
N LYS A 106 5.91 -1.85 6.18
CA LYS A 106 5.70 -2.02 7.62
C LYS A 106 4.24 -1.75 7.95
N VAL A 107 3.66 -2.52 8.86
CA VAL A 107 2.31 -2.31 9.38
C VAL A 107 2.32 -2.52 10.89
N THR A 108 1.72 -1.59 11.62
CA THR A 108 1.53 -1.75 13.08
C THR A 108 0.24 -2.54 13.33
N TYR A 109 0.33 -3.60 14.11
CA TYR A 109 -0.80 -4.44 14.53
C TYR A 109 -1.05 -4.32 16.02
N LYS A 110 -2.32 -4.46 16.40
CA LYS A 110 -2.78 -4.64 17.77
C LYS A 110 -3.83 -5.74 17.77
N ASN A 111 -3.54 -6.86 18.42
CA ASN A 111 -4.46 -8.00 18.52
C ASN A 111 -4.98 -8.49 17.14
N ASP A 112 -4.07 -8.76 16.20
CA ASP A 112 -4.35 -9.16 14.80
C ASP A 112 -4.94 -8.07 13.89
N GLU A 113 -5.31 -6.92 14.45
CA GLU A 113 -5.91 -5.83 13.68
C GLU A 113 -4.88 -4.74 13.38
N ALA A 114 -4.81 -4.30 12.12
CA ALA A 114 -3.93 -3.20 11.75
C ALA A 114 -4.37 -1.93 12.50
N ASN A 115 -3.49 -1.38 13.33
CA ASN A 115 -3.80 -0.27 14.22
C ASN A 115 -2.52 0.52 14.51
N GLY A 116 -2.39 1.68 13.87
CA GLY A 116 -1.18 2.51 13.89
C GLY A 116 -0.64 2.77 12.49
N LYS A 117 0.64 3.14 12.42
CA LYS A 117 1.28 3.56 11.17
C LYS A 117 1.46 2.36 10.21
N TYR A 118 1.31 2.62 8.92
CA TYR A 118 1.88 1.78 7.87
C TYR A 118 2.81 2.59 6.97
N GLU A 119 3.76 1.87 6.37
CA GLU A 119 4.72 2.39 5.41
C GLU A 119 4.82 1.36 4.27
N ALA A 120 4.80 1.83 3.03
CA ALA A 120 5.11 1.02 1.86
C ALA A 120 6.30 1.68 1.15
N TYR A 121 7.20 0.88 0.61
CA TYR A 121 8.43 1.35 -0.04
C TYR A 121 8.43 1.02 -1.52
N PHE A 122 9.15 1.82 -2.31
CA PHE A 122 9.47 1.48 -3.69
C PHE A 122 10.36 0.23 -3.77
N GLU A 123 10.54 -0.30 -4.98
CA GLU A 123 11.39 -1.47 -5.27
C GLU A 123 12.84 -1.31 -4.77
N ASN A 124 13.33 -0.08 -4.61
CA ASN A 124 14.66 0.17 -4.04
C ASN A 124 14.77 -0.11 -2.52
N GLY A 125 13.65 -0.39 -1.85
CA GLY A 125 13.56 -0.68 -0.41
C GLY A 125 13.87 0.48 0.52
N LYS A 126 14.08 1.69 0.01
CA LYS A 126 14.55 2.85 0.77
C LYS A 126 13.60 4.04 0.69
N THR A 127 13.08 4.33 -0.50
CA THR A 127 12.14 5.45 -0.69
C THR A 127 10.74 4.99 -0.32
N LEU A 128 10.03 5.76 0.51
CA LEU A 128 8.61 5.53 0.75
C LEU A 128 7.85 5.66 -0.57
N TYR A 129 6.98 4.70 -0.86
CA TYR A 129 5.96 4.78 -1.88
C TYR A 129 4.70 5.46 -1.34
N SER A 130 4.30 5.09 -0.12
CA SER A 130 3.20 5.70 0.62
C SER A 130 3.33 5.47 2.14
N ASP A 131 2.69 6.31 2.93
CA ASP A 131 2.51 6.10 4.36
C ASP A 131 1.15 6.65 4.83
N GLY A 132 0.68 6.12 5.95
CA GLY A 132 -0.58 6.53 6.56
C GLY A 132 -0.85 5.82 7.86
N THR A 133 -2.10 5.85 8.31
CA THR A 133 -2.53 5.24 9.58
C THR A 133 -3.74 4.35 9.38
N TYR A 134 -3.71 3.18 10.02
CA TYR A 134 -4.87 2.33 10.23
C TYR A 134 -5.44 2.58 11.62
N ILE A 135 -6.77 2.64 11.73
CA ILE A 135 -7.50 2.56 13.00
C ILE A 135 -8.51 1.44 12.81
N ASN A 136 -8.41 0.43 13.67
CA ASN A 136 -9.24 -0.76 13.66
C ASN A 136 -9.37 -1.43 12.29
N GLY A 137 -8.23 -1.68 11.65
CA GLY A 137 -8.14 -2.34 10.35
C GLY A 137 -8.44 -1.44 9.15
N LYS A 138 -8.86 -0.18 9.37
CA LYS A 138 -9.30 0.74 8.30
C LYS A 138 -8.41 1.96 8.18
N LYS A 139 -8.10 2.40 6.96
CA LYS A 139 -7.35 3.64 6.72
C LYS A 139 -8.10 4.81 7.32
N ASN A 140 -7.39 5.64 8.08
CA ASN A 140 -7.95 6.79 8.75
C ASN A 140 -6.90 7.91 8.86
N GLY A 141 -7.33 9.15 8.68
CA GLY A 141 -6.44 10.32 8.65
C GLY A 141 -5.77 10.51 7.29
N ILE A 142 -4.59 11.12 7.29
CA ILE A 142 -3.87 11.50 6.07
C ILE A 142 -3.04 10.32 5.56
N GLU A 143 -3.25 9.95 4.30
CA GLU A 143 -2.34 9.14 3.49
C GLU A 143 -1.51 10.07 2.60
N LYS A 144 -0.20 9.83 2.57
CA LYS A 144 0.71 10.46 1.61
C LYS A 144 1.22 9.42 0.64
N GLU A 145 1.32 9.82 -0.61
CA GLU A 145 2.11 9.09 -1.60
C GLU A 145 3.29 9.93 -2.05
N TYR A 146 4.36 9.27 -2.44
CA TYR A 146 5.61 9.90 -2.80
C TYR A 146 6.04 9.54 -4.23
N TYR A 147 6.90 10.40 -4.73
CA TYR A 147 7.78 10.17 -5.87
C TYR A 147 8.99 9.32 -5.46
N MET A 148 9.63 8.66 -6.42
CA MET A 148 10.88 7.93 -6.21
C MET A 148 12.01 8.86 -5.71
N SER A 149 11.92 10.16 -6.02
CA SER A 149 12.79 11.20 -5.46
C SER A 149 12.57 11.48 -3.96
N GLY A 150 11.55 10.88 -3.33
CA GLY A 150 11.17 11.09 -1.93
C GLY A 150 10.27 12.30 -1.69
N LYS A 151 9.95 13.08 -2.73
CA LYS A 151 9.03 14.22 -2.62
C LYS A 151 7.58 13.75 -2.57
N VAL A 152 6.72 14.52 -1.89
CA VAL A 152 5.28 14.21 -1.81
C VAL A 152 4.65 14.37 -3.19
N GLN A 153 4.00 13.31 -3.66
CA GLN A 153 3.23 13.26 -4.90
C GLN A 153 1.76 13.54 -4.63
N SER A 154 1.17 12.97 -3.58
CA SER A 154 -0.22 13.24 -3.24
C SER A 154 -0.50 13.16 -1.75
N VAL A 155 -1.56 13.84 -1.34
CA VAL A 155 -2.09 13.85 0.02
C VAL A 155 -3.59 13.61 -0.09
N THR A 156 -4.08 12.58 0.59
CA THR A 156 -5.50 12.21 0.62
C THR A 156 -5.93 11.95 2.05
N THR A 157 -7.11 12.42 2.44
CA THR A 157 -7.67 12.13 3.76
C THR A 157 -8.66 10.97 3.67
N TYR A 158 -8.58 10.04 4.61
CA TYR A 158 -9.48 8.90 4.75
C TYR A 158 -10.21 8.95 6.08
N LYS A 159 -11.44 8.43 6.08
CA LYS A 159 -12.21 8.10 7.26
C LYS A 159 -12.83 6.73 7.05
N ASN A 160 -12.36 5.73 7.80
CA ASN A 160 -12.83 4.34 7.69
C ASN A 160 -12.78 3.79 6.25
N ASP A 161 -11.61 3.86 5.62
CA ASP A 161 -11.35 3.48 4.22
C ASP A 161 -12.03 4.34 3.14
N VAL A 162 -12.88 5.30 3.52
CA VAL A 162 -13.53 6.22 2.59
C VAL A 162 -12.70 7.49 2.44
N ARG A 163 -12.38 7.89 1.21
CA ARG A 163 -11.75 9.19 0.94
C ARG A 163 -12.72 10.32 1.29
N VAL A 164 -12.24 11.28 2.06
CA VAL A 164 -13.03 12.44 2.52
C VAL A 164 -12.22 13.72 2.31
N GLY A 165 -12.91 14.83 2.04
CA GLY A 165 -12.26 16.13 1.91
C GLY A 165 -11.44 16.29 0.63
N GLU A 166 -10.41 17.16 0.67
CA GLU A 166 -9.58 17.48 -0.48
C GLU A 166 -8.46 16.43 -0.67
N THR A 167 -8.36 15.86 -1.86
CA THR A 167 -7.13 15.23 -2.36
C THR A 167 -6.35 16.25 -3.18
N THR A 168 -5.08 16.42 -2.82
CA THR A 168 -4.14 17.23 -3.58
C THR A 168 -3.03 16.36 -4.15
N MET A 169 -2.73 16.53 -5.43
CA MET A 169 -1.57 15.96 -6.10
C MET A 169 -0.65 17.09 -6.53
N TYR A 170 0.65 16.86 -6.41
CA TYR A 170 1.70 17.84 -6.65
C TYR A 170 2.50 17.46 -7.89
N TYR A 171 3.29 18.40 -8.39
CA TYR A 171 4.43 18.17 -9.26
C TYR A 171 5.66 17.81 -8.42
N PRO A 172 6.73 17.23 -9.02
CA PRO A 172 8.02 17.06 -8.33
C PRO A 172 8.67 18.38 -7.86
N SER A 173 8.21 19.53 -8.35
CA SER A 173 8.61 20.85 -7.83
C SER A 173 7.91 21.22 -6.51
N GLY A 174 6.92 20.45 -6.06
CA GLY A 174 6.06 20.75 -4.91
C GLY A 174 4.90 21.69 -5.22
N LYS A 175 4.77 22.15 -6.48
CA LYS A 175 3.61 22.94 -6.92
C LYS A 175 2.39 22.04 -7.11
N VAL A 176 1.20 22.56 -6.88
CA VAL A 176 -0.04 21.79 -7.06
C VAL A 176 -0.21 21.44 -8.55
N TYR A 177 -0.48 20.17 -8.84
CA TYR A 177 -0.87 19.68 -10.15
C TYR A 177 -2.38 19.48 -10.24
N MET A 178 -3.01 18.94 -9.19
CA MET A 178 -4.43 18.63 -9.19
C MET A 178 -5.01 18.78 -7.78
N LYS A 179 -6.22 19.32 -7.69
CA LYS A 179 -7.08 19.28 -6.50
C LYS A 179 -8.42 18.65 -6.85
N ARG A 180 -8.92 17.79 -5.97
CA ARG A 180 -10.22 17.12 -6.08
C ARG A 180 -10.87 17.08 -4.71
N ASN A 181 -12.13 17.49 -4.61
CA ASN A 181 -12.88 17.45 -3.35
C ASN A 181 -13.88 16.28 -3.33
N TYR A 182 -13.78 15.44 -2.30
CA TYR A 182 -14.76 14.41 -1.96
C TYR A 182 -15.77 15.02 -0.99
N ILE A 183 -16.95 15.37 -1.50
CA ILE A 183 -18.09 15.80 -0.69
C ILE A 183 -18.96 14.56 -0.42
N ASP A 184 -19.43 14.39 0.82
CA ASP A 184 -20.41 13.36 1.15
C ASP A 184 -21.60 13.47 0.20
N ASN A 185 -21.89 12.36 -0.49
CA ASN A 185 -22.89 12.18 -1.58
C ASN A 185 -22.37 12.20 -3.04
N LYS A 186 -21.17 11.65 -3.33
CA LYS A 186 -20.58 11.04 -4.59
C LYS A 186 -20.93 11.57 -6.01
N LEU A 187 -22.07 12.20 -6.23
CA LEU A 187 -22.40 13.04 -7.36
C LEU A 187 -21.64 14.36 -7.21
N ASN A 188 -20.98 14.80 -8.28
CA ASN A 188 -20.54 16.18 -8.48
C ASN A 188 -19.22 16.60 -7.83
N GLU A 189 -18.19 15.77 -7.97
CA GLU A 189 -16.85 16.10 -7.48
C GLU A 189 -16.15 17.12 -8.39
N ALA A 190 -15.91 18.33 -7.87
CA ALA A 190 -15.13 19.34 -8.56
C ALA A 190 -13.65 18.91 -8.65
N ILE A 191 -13.07 19.04 -9.85
CA ILE A 191 -11.67 18.75 -10.10
C ILE A 191 -11.01 19.90 -10.85
N ILE A 192 -9.81 20.27 -10.40
CA ILE A 192 -9.01 21.34 -10.98
C ILE A 192 -7.59 20.83 -11.19
N TYR A 193 -7.10 20.98 -12.40
CA TYR A 193 -5.71 20.79 -12.79
C TYR A 193 -5.03 22.14 -12.97
N TYR A 194 -3.76 22.19 -12.62
CA TYR A 194 -2.95 23.39 -12.65
C TYR A 194 -1.72 23.17 -13.53
N TYR A 195 -1.23 24.25 -14.12
CA TYR A 195 0.13 24.32 -14.62
C TYR A 195 1.12 24.38 -13.46
N GLU A 196 2.36 24.02 -13.72
CA GLU A 196 3.43 24.09 -12.72
C GLU A 196 3.75 25.52 -12.25
N ASN A 197 3.35 26.54 -13.02
CA ASN A 197 3.40 27.95 -12.59
C ASN A 197 2.27 28.36 -11.63
N GLY A 198 1.37 27.43 -11.28
CA GLY A 198 0.25 27.62 -10.36
C GLY A 198 -1.03 28.17 -11.01
N LYS A 199 -1.04 28.48 -12.31
CA LYS A 199 -2.26 28.88 -13.02
C LYS A 199 -3.14 27.67 -13.31
N VAL A 200 -4.46 27.85 -13.35
CA VAL A 200 -5.40 26.79 -13.74
C VAL A 200 -5.09 26.35 -15.17
N LEU A 201 -5.05 25.03 -15.38
CA LEU A 201 -4.90 24.39 -16.69
C LEU A 201 -6.26 23.93 -17.19
N LEU A 202 -6.98 23.15 -16.37
CA LEU A 202 -8.26 22.55 -16.74
C LEU A 202 -9.11 22.39 -15.49
N LYS A 203 -10.40 22.73 -15.54
CA LYS A 203 -11.32 22.42 -14.43
C LYS A 203 -12.68 21.98 -14.95
N GLY A 204 -13.36 21.18 -14.14
CA GLY A 204 -14.69 20.66 -14.43
C GLY A 204 -15.19 19.80 -13.30
N HIS A 205 -16.11 18.90 -13.60
CA HIS A 205 -16.71 18.03 -12.59
C HIS A 205 -16.72 16.56 -13.04
N LEU A 206 -16.65 15.67 -12.05
CA LEU A 206 -16.74 14.24 -12.22
C LEU A 206 -17.99 13.70 -11.53
N ASN A 207 -18.71 12.81 -12.21
CA ASN A 207 -19.74 11.97 -11.62
C ASN A 207 -19.17 10.55 -11.57
N THR A 208 -18.82 10.05 -10.39
CA THR A 208 -18.23 8.71 -10.21
C THR A 208 -17.02 8.44 -11.12
N ASN A 209 -16.12 9.43 -11.29
CA ASN A 209 -14.96 9.44 -12.20
C ASN A 209 -15.25 9.68 -13.70
N THR A 210 -16.50 9.86 -14.10
CA THR A 210 -16.85 10.23 -15.49
C THR A 210 -16.96 11.75 -15.60
N PRO A 211 -16.27 12.42 -16.54
CA PRO A 211 -16.46 13.84 -16.80
C PRO A 211 -17.92 14.16 -17.10
N TYR A 212 -18.47 15.18 -16.44
CA TYR A 212 -19.79 15.71 -16.75
C TYR A 212 -19.80 17.24 -16.70
N GLY A 213 -20.81 17.82 -17.35
CA GLY A 213 -20.96 19.27 -17.48
C GLY A 213 -19.87 19.91 -18.33
N ASP A 214 -19.82 21.24 -18.27
CA ASP A 214 -18.81 22.01 -18.98
C ASP A 214 -17.45 21.92 -18.29
N TRP A 215 -16.43 21.78 -19.13
CA TRP A 215 -15.03 21.86 -18.75
C TRP A 215 -14.42 23.13 -19.32
N GLU A 216 -13.51 23.73 -18.56
CA GLU A 216 -12.85 24.98 -18.93
C GLU A 216 -11.35 24.76 -19.03
N PHE A 217 -10.78 24.98 -20.21
CA PHE A 217 -9.35 24.90 -20.49
C PHE A 217 -8.76 26.31 -20.61
N TYR A 218 -7.63 26.54 -19.94
CA TYR A 218 -6.95 27.83 -19.86
C TYR A 218 -5.53 27.71 -20.40
N ASP A 219 -4.97 28.80 -20.91
CA ASP A 219 -3.56 28.86 -21.30
C ASP A 219 -2.63 29.11 -20.10
N LYS A 220 -1.31 29.06 -20.34
CA LYS A 220 -0.28 29.26 -19.31
C LYS A 220 -0.32 30.63 -18.62
N ASN A 221 -0.97 31.63 -19.23
CA ASN A 221 -1.14 32.97 -18.69
C ASN A 221 -2.44 33.10 -17.87
N GLY A 222 -3.31 32.09 -17.92
CA GLY A 222 -4.61 32.06 -17.24
C GLY A 222 -5.77 32.59 -18.09
N LYS A 223 -5.59 32.75 -19.40
CA LYS A 223 -6.69 33.13 -20.30
C LYS A 223 -7.50 31.89 -20.67
N LEU A 224 -8.84 31.98 -20.60
CA LEU A 224 -9.74 30.92 -21.05
C LEU A 224 -9.54 30.70 -22.57
N VAL A 225 -9.25 29.46 -22.96
CA VAL A 225 -9.05 29.05 -24.35
C VAL A 225 -10.33 28.46 -24.93
N THR A 226 -10.95 27.54 -24.20
CA THR A 226 -12.20 26.90 -24.63
C THR A 226 -13.02 26.42 -23.43
N LYS A 227 -14.34 26.33 -23.65
CA LYS A 227 -15.31 25.80 -22.69
C LYS A 227 -16.32 24.92 -23.42
N GLY A 228 -16.64 23.77 -22.85
CA GLY A 228 -17.68 22.88 -23.34
C GLY A 228 -17.57 21.48 -22.75
N GLU A 229 -18.41 20.56 -23.23
CA GLU A 229 -18.36 19.15 -22.80
C GLU A 229 -16.96 18.55 -23.02
N PHE A 230 -16.47 17.79 -22.03
CA PHE A 230 -15.11 17.26 -21.98
C PHE A 230 -14.63 16.66 -23.31
N TYR A 231 -15.42 15.75 -23.90
CA TYR A 231 -15.03 15.05 -25.12
C TYR A 231 -15.01 15.97 -26.35
N LYS A 232 -15.90 16.97 -26.41
CA LYS A 232 -15.99 17.92 -27.53
C LYS A 232 -14.80 18.89 -27.57
N ILE A 233 -14.20 19.18 -26.42
CA ILE A 233 -13.04 20.10 -26.33
C ILE A 233 -11.71 19.38 -26.07
N SER A 234 -11.72 18.05 -26.00
CA SER A 234 -10.57 17.23 -25.55
C SER A 234 -9.32 17.42 -26.41
N GLU A 235 -9.46 17.45 -27.73
CA GLU A 235 -8.35 17.64 -28.67
C GLU A 235 -7.60 18.96 -28.42
N THR A 236 -8.28 20.00 -27.92
CA THR A 236 -7.68 21.31 -27.65
C THR A 236 -6.74 21.28 -26.44
N PHE A 237 -7.07 20.52 -25.39
CA PHE A 237 -6.28 20.53 -24.15
C PHE A 237 -5.38 19.29 -23.99
N LEU A 238 -5.70 18.16 -24.61
CA LEU A 238 -5.01 16.87 -24.40
C LEU A 238 -3.49 16.96 -24.57
N PRO A 239 -2.92 17.60 -25.61
CA PRO A 239 -1.48 17.72 -25.76
C PRO A 239 -0.81 18.42 -24.56
N THR A 240 -1.44 19.50 -24.07
CA THR A 240 -0.95 20.31 -22.95
C THR A 240 -1.13 19.57 -21.62
N PHE A 241 -2.29 18.98 -21.41
CA PHE A 241 -2.60 18.17 -20.25
C PHE A 241 -1.64 16.98 -20.13
N ASN A 242 -1.43 16.23 -21.21
CA ASN A 242 -0.53 15.08 -21.23
C ASN A 242 0.92 15.47 -20.94
N LYS A 243 1.37 16.64 -21.42
CA LYS A 243 2.70 17.17 -21.09
C LYS A 243 2.85 17.45 -19.59
N SER A 244 1.82 18.01 -18.96
CA SER A 244 1.78 18.21 -17.51
C SER A 244 1.72 16.88 -16.75
N ALA A 245 0.84 15.96 -17.14
CA ALA A 245 0.65 14.66 -16.51
C ALA A 245 1.92 13.79 -16.55
N LYS A 246 2.70 13.85 -17.64
CA LYS A 246 3.99 13.13 -17.75
C LYS A 246 5.00 13.55 -16.68
N LYS A 247 4.95 14.81 -16.22
CA LYS A 247 5.83 15.29 -15.14
C LYS A 247 5.48 14.69 -13.79
N THR A 248 4.28 14.15 -13.63
CA THR A 248 3.79 13.67 -12.34
C THR A 248 3.83 12.15 -12.20
N LEU A 249 4.52 11.46 -13.09
CA LEU A 249 4.79 10.02 -12.97
C LEU A 249 5.64 9.73 -11.73
N LYS A 250 5.40 8.60 -11.05
CA LYS A 250 6.08 8.26 -9.79
C LYS A 250 7.60 8.18 -9.89
N ASN A 251 8.15 7.87 -11.07
CA ASN A 251 9.59 7.71 -11.27
C ASN A 251 10.35 9.04 -11.36
N ASN A 252 9.66 10.18 -11.44
CA ASN A 252 10.26 11.53 -11.48
C ASN A 252 10.58 12.04 -10.07
#